data_AF-A0A9X0HU91-F1
#
_entry.id   AF-A0A9X0HU91-F1
#
_cell.length_a   1.000
_cell.length_b   1.000
_cell.length_c   1.000
_cell.angle_alpha   90.00
_cell.angle_beta   90.00
_cell.angle_gamma   90.00
#
_symmetry.space_group_name_H-M   'P 1'
#
loop_
_entity.id
_entity.type
_entity.pdbx_description
1 polymer ?
#
loop_
_entity_poly.entity_id
_entity_poly.type
_entity_poly.pdbx_seq_one_letter_code
_entity_poly.pdbx_strand_id
1 'polypeptide(L)' 'MAPFLPIRPESLSATRRVHQGRYAGLIRDRAPDDAELLEAKRLMVVGNWLSALEKLIAQNPPMNADEHAYAASLLSDAGA' A
#
# COMPACT_ATOMS: atom_id res chain seq x y z
N MET A 1 12.14 -18.06 -6.41
CA MET A 1 11.06 -17.39 -5.65
C MET A 1 11.70 -16.35 -4.74
N ALA A 2 11.49 -15.07 -5.02
CA ALA A 2 11.92 -14.02 -4.09
C ALA A 2 10.99 -14.06 -2.87
N PRO A 3 11.52 -14.05 -1.63
CA PRO A 3 10.67 -14.06 -0.44
C PRO A 3 9.83 -12.79 -0.41
N PHE A 4 8.51 -12.94 -0.22
CA PHE A 4 7.61 -11.84 0.07
C PHE A 4 8.01 -11.29 1.45
N LEU A 5 8.90 -10.31 1.48
CA LEU A 5 9.26 -9.64 2.72
C LEU A 5 7.98 -8.98 3.26
N PRO A 6 7.60 -9.24 4.53
CA PRO A 6 6.42 -8.62 5.10
C PRO A 6 6.64 -7.11 5.06
N ILE A 7 5.84 -6.42 4.25
CA ILE A 7 5.80 -4.96 4.25
C ILE A 7 5.32 -4.58 5.64
N ARG A 8 6.23 -4.04 6.44
CA ARG A 8 5.91 -3.61 7.80
C ARG A 8 5.01 -2.38 7.74
N PRO A 9 3.78 -2.43 8.27
CA PRO A 9 2.78 -1.38 8.08
C PRO A 9 3.21 0.00 8.66
N GLU A 10 4.08 -0.01 9.67
CA GLU A 10 4.69 1.20 10.22
C GLU A 10 5.56 1.96 9.20
N SER A 11 6.10 1.28 8.18
CA SER A 11 7.00 1.86 7.19
C SER A 11 6.26 2.70 6.13
N LEU A 12 5.11 2.23 5.61
CA LEU A 12 4.44 2.95 4.52
C LEU A 12 3.63 4.14 5.03
N SER A 13 3.04 4.03 6.22
CA SER A 13 2.35 5.15 6.87
C SER A 13 3.29 6.30 7.19
N ALA A 14 4.53 6.02 7.62
CA ALA A 14 5.57 7.02 7.81
C ALA A 14 5.99 7.64 6.46
N THR A 15 6.21 6.81 5.44
CA THR A 15 6.56 7.23 4.07
C THR A 15 5.52 8.18 3.47
N ARG A 16 4.23 7.88 3.66
CA ARG A 16 3.12 8.75 3.22
C ARG A 16 3.18 10.13 3.86
N ARG A 17 3.40 10.23 5.17
CA ARG A 17 3.46 11.51 5.88
C ARG A 17 4.62 12.38 5.38
N VAL A 18 5.78 11.76 5.13
CA VAL A 18 6.96 12.44 4.59
C VAL A 18 6.66 13.04 3.21
N HIS A 19 6.08 12.28 2.29
CA HIS A 19 5.76 12.77 0.95
C HIS A 19 4.66 13.84 0.95
N GLN A 20 3.65 13.69 1.81
CA GLN A 20 2.61 14.71 1.98
C GLN A 20 3.20 16.03 2.50
N GLY A 21 4.08 15.97 3.50
CA GLY A 21 4.76 17.14 4.04
C GLY A 21 5.63 17.84 2.98
N ARG A 22 6.39 17.06 2.20
CA ARG A 22 7.22 17.59 1.11
C ARG A 22 6.38 18.30 0.04
N TYR A 23 5.29 17.69 -0.42
CA TYR A 23 4.39 18.31 -1.39
C TYR A 23 3.74 19.59 -0.85
N ALA A 24 3.27 19.56 0.40
CA ALA A 24 2.66 20.73 1.05
C ALA A 24 3.64 21.89 1.25
N GLY A 25 4.93 21.59 1.46
CA GLY A 25 5.99 22.60 1.52
C GLY A 25 6.27 23.24 0.16
N LEU A 26 6.30 22.43 -0.91
CA LEU A 26 6.67 22.92 -2.25
C LEU A 26 5.53 23.66 -2.96
N ILE A 27 4.26 23.31 -2.72
CA ILE A 27 3.12 23.83 -3.49
C ILE A 27 2.93 25.35 -3.36
N ARG A 28 3.45 25.96 -2.29
CA ARG A 28 3.33 27.42 -2.04
C ARG A 28 4.42 28.22 -2.72
N ASP A 29 5.59 27.63 -2.91
CA ASP A 29 6.82 28.34 -3.27
C ASP A 29 7.31 28.02 -4.69
N ARG A 30 6.68 27.05 -5.37
CA ARG A 30 7.10 26.55 -6.69
C ARG A 30 6.04 26.73 -7.76
N ALA A 31 6.51 26.90 -9.00
CA ALA A 31 5.64 26.93 -10.17
C ALA A 31 5.01 25.54 -10.41
N PRO A 32 3.81 25.45 -11.03
CA PRO A 32 3.10 24.19 -11.24
C PRO A 32 3.85 23.14 -12.08
N ASP A 33 4.78 23.57 -12.93
CA ASP A 33 5.61 22.75 -13.82
C ASP A 33 7.01 22.44 -13.25
N ASP A 34 7.31 22.92 -12.04
CA ASP A 34 8.56 22.65 -11.35
C ASP A 34 8.75 21.13 -11.15
N ALA A 35 9.90 20.61 -11.59
CA ALA A 35 10.19 19.18 -11.58
C ALA A 35 10.16 18.59 -10.15
N GLU A 36 10.58 19.36 -9.15
CA GLU A 36 10.58 18.91 -7.76
C GLU A 36 9.15 18.83 -7.20
N LEU A 37 8.30 19.80 -7.55
CA LEU A 37 6.88 19.78 -7.18
C LEU A 37 6.15 18.60 -7.83
N LEU A 38 6.43 18.32 -9.10
CA LEU A 38 5.83 17.20 -9.82
C LEU A 38 6.24 15.85 -9.22
N GLU A 39 7.52 15.68 -8.88
CA GLU A 39 7.99 14.46 -8.23
C GLU A 39 7.42 14.31 -6.82
N ALA A 40 7.35 15.40 -6.04
CA ALA A 40 6.72 15.39 -4.72
C ALA A 40 5.23 15.01 -4.80
N LYS A 41 4.50 15.51 -5.81
CA LYS A 41 3.12 15.12 -6.09
C LYS A 41 3.01 13.64 -6.42
N ARG A 42 3.89 13.12 -7.28
CA ARG A 42 3.92 11.70 -7.66
C ARG A 42 4.12 10.80 -6.44
N LEU A 43 5.13 11.11 -5.63
CA LEU A 43 5.44 10.35 -4.41
C LEU A 43 4.32 10.42 -3.37
N MET A 44 3.66 11.57 -3.21
CA MET A 44 2.48 11.70 -2.34
C MET A 44 1.36 10.77 -2.80
N VAL A 45 1.07 10.73 -4.11
CA VAL A 45 0.04 9.85 -4.68
C VAL A 45 0.40 8.38 -4.45
N VAL A 46 1.65 7.97 -4.70
CA VAL A 46 2.13 6.61 -4.42
C VAL A 46 1.96 6.24 -2.95
N GLY A 47 2.35 7.13 -2.03
CA GLY A 47 2.17 6.93 -0.59
C GLY A 47 0.70 6.76 -0.18
N ASN A 48 -0.22 7.47 -0.83
CA ASN A 48 -1.66 7.29 -0.60
C ASN A 48 -2.16 5.92 -1.06
N TRP A 49 -1.73 5.45 -2.24
CA TRP A 49 -2.08 4.11 -2.73
C TRP A 49 -1.55 3.00 -1.83
N LEU A 50 -0.29 3.11 -1.39
CA LEU A 50 0.31 2.15 -0.47
C LEU A 50 -0.46 2.08 0.85
N SER A 51 -0.80 3.23 1.44
CA SER A 51 -1.61 3.28 2.66
C SER A 51 -3.03 2.72 2.47
N ALA A 52 -3.62 2.87 1.29
CA ALA A 52 -4.92 2.27 0.96
C ALA A 52 -4.83 0.73 0.85
N LEU A 53 -3.78 0.23 0.19
CA LEU A 53 -3.52 -1.21 0.09
C LEU A 53 -3.28 -1.84 1.46
N GLU A 54 -2.52 -1.19 2.34
CA GLU A 54 -2.33 -1.65 3.72
C GLU A 54 -3.65 -1.81 4.46
N LYS A 55 -4.53 -0.82 4.37
CA LYS A 55 -5.87 -0.90 5.00
C LYS A 55 -6.70 -2.04 4.43
N LEU A 56 -6.64 -2.24 3.12
CA LEU A 56 -7.37 -3.30 2.45
C LEU A 56 -6.88 -4.68 2.90
N ILE A 57 -5.55 -4.87 2.99
CA ILE A 57 -4.93 -6.10 3.51
C ILE A 57 -5.27 -6.29 4.99
N ALA A 58 -5.28 -5.23 5.81
CA ALA A 58 -5.63 -5.35 7.22
C ALA A 58 -7.11 -5.71 7.43
N GLN A 59 -8.01 -5.23 6.58
CA GLN A 59 -9.44 -5.55 6.61
C GLN A 59 -9.75 -6.93 6.04
N ASN A 60 -9.00 -7.34 5.03
CA ASN A 60 -9.13 -8.62 4.34
C ASN A 60 -7.75 -9.28 4.33
N PRO A 61 -7.30 -9.81 5.48
CA PRO A 61 -6.02 -10.48 5.54
C PRO A 61 -6.01 -11.63 4.52
N PRO A 62 -4.90 -11.84 3.80
CA PRO A 62 -4.77 -12.99 2.92
C PRO A 62 -4.95 -14.26 3.75
N MET A 63 -5.66 -15.24 3.17
CA MET A 63 -5.89 -16.51 3.83
C MET A 63 -4.56 -17.18 4.14
N ASN A 64 -4.43 -17.70 5.37
CA ASN A 64 -3.29 -18.50 5.75
C ASN A 64 -3.40 -19.92 5.14
N ALA A 65 -2.34 -20.73 5.28
CA ALA A 65 -2.29 -22.06 4.68
C ALA A 65 -3.41 -22.99 5.17
N ASP A 66 -3.80 -22.88 6.45
CA ASP A 66 -4.85 -23.70 7.06
C ASP A 66 -6.24 -23.26 6.57
N GLU A 67 -6.47 -21.96 6.46
CA GLU A 67 -7.69 -21.38 5.89
C GLU A 67 -7.85 -21.75 4.42
N HIS A 68 -6.74 -21.76 3.66
CA HIS A 68 -6.72 -22.24 2.28
C HIS A 68 -7.06 -23.73 2.18
N ALA A 69 -6.46 -24.57 3.03
CA ALA A 69 -6.73 -26.01 3.06
C ALA A 69 -8.20 -26.29 3.43
N TYR A 70 -8.74 -25.55 4.39
CA TYR A 70 -10.14 -25.64 4.81
C TYR A 70 -11.12 -25.18 3.72
N ALA A 71 -10.83 -24.06 3.05
CA ALA A 71 -11.65 -23.61 1.93
C ALA A 71 -11.61 -24.62 0.76
N ALA A 72 -10.44 -25.20 0.49
CA ALA A 72 -10.28 -26.25 -0.52
C ALA A 72 -11.07 -27.53 -0.16
N SER A 73 -11.09 -27.93 1.12
CA SER A 73 -11.88 -29.08 1.54
C SER A 73 -13.38 -28.82 1.41
N LEU A 74 -13.85 -27.62 1.80
CA LEU A 74 -15.26 -27.23 1.63
C LEU A 74 -15.70 -27.23 0.15
N LEU A 75 -14.83 -26.78 -0.76
CA LEU A 75 -15.11 -26.80 -2.20
C LEU A 75 -15.10 -28.23 -2.78
N SER A 76 -14.24 -29.10 -2.26
CA SER A 76 -14.19 -30.51 -2.67
C SER A 76 -15.44 -31.27 -2.21
N ASP A 77 -15.89 -31.02 -0.98
CA ASP A 77 -17.10 -31.62 -0.41
C ASP A 77 -18.39 -31.11 -1.07
N ALA A 78 -18.36 -29.89 -1.61
CA ALA A 78 -19.47 -29.29 -2.34
C ALA A 78 -19.66 -29.82 -3.78
N GLY A 79 -18.77 -30.71 -4.25
CA GLY A 79 -18.91 -31.40 -5.54
C GLY A 79 -18.19 -30.74 -6.71
N ALA A 80 -16.89 -30.44 -6.54
CA ALA A 80 -15.96 -30.34 -7.68
C ALA A 80 -15.52 -31.73 -8.17
#